data_AF-U7Q7P9-F1
#
_entry.id   AF-U7Q7P9-F1
#
_cell.length_a   1.000
_cell.length_b   1.000
_cell.length_c   1.000
_cell.angle_alpha   90.00
_cell.angle_beta   90.00
_cell.angle_gamma   90.00
#
_symmetry.space_group_name_H-M   'P 1'
#
loop_
_entity.id
_entity.type
_entity.pdbx_description
1 polymer ?
#
loop_
_entity_poly.entity_id
_entity_poly.type
_entity_poly.pdbx_seq_one_letter_code
_entity_poly.pdbx_strand_id
1 'polypeptide(L)' 'ADLSCANLSCANLIRADLSCANLSDIRWDNHTKWSNVTGLEEAKNVPEAWKQ' A
#
# COMPACT_ATOMS: atom_id res chain seq x y z
N ALA A 1 0.10 -2.04 10.33
CA ALA A 1 -0.76 -0.86 10.59
C ALA A 1 -2.15 -1.08 9.98
N ASP A 2 -3.22 -0.51 10.53
CA ASP A 2 -4.52 -0.55 9.84
C ASP A 2 -4.63 0.65 8.90
N LEU A 3 -4.55 0.40 7.59
CA LEU A 3 -4.73 1.40 6.53
C LEU A 3 -6.05 1.15 5.78
N SER A 4 -6.97 0.38 6.34
CA SER A 4 -8.24 0.12 5.68
C SER A 4 -8.98 1.42 5.37
N CYS A 5 -9.53 1.50 4.15
CA CYS A 5 -10.22 2.68 3.62
C CYS A 5 -9.36 3.97 3.54
N ALA A 6 -8.05 3.88 3.74
CA ALA A 6 -7.18 5.06 3.70
C ALA A 6 -7.06 5.62 2.28
N ASN A 7 -6.98 6.95 2.17
CA ASN A 7 -6.64 7.63 0.94
C ASN A 7 -5.13 7.91 0.88
N LEU A 8 -4.43 7.14 0.06
CA LEU A 8 -3.00 7.24 -0.20
C LEU A 8 -2.69 7.98 -1.52
N SER A 9 -3.68 8.57 -2.20
CA SER A 9 -3.45 9.41 -3.38
C SER A 9 -2.39 10.48 -3.12
N CYS A 10 -1.43 10.63 -4.04
CA CYS A 10 -0.26 11.49 -3.90
C CYS A 10 0.66 11.20 -2.69
N ALA A 11 0.46 10.12 -1.93
CA ALA A 11 1.28 9.81 -0.77
C ALA A 11 2.71 9.44 -1.19
N ASN A 12 3.70 9.86 -0.40
CA ASN A 12 5.07 9.44 -0.55
C ASN A 12 5.37 8.28 0.41
N LEU A 13 5.39 7.05 -0.12
CA LEU A 13 5.67 5.83 0.65
C LEU A 13 7.08 5.30 0.37
N ILE A 14 7.99 6.13 -0.14
CA ILE A 14 9.37 5.71 -0.40
C ILE A 14 9.99 5.15 0.89
N ARG A 15 10.46 3.89 0.84
CA ARG A 15 11.02 3.15 1.98
C ARG A 15 10.04 2.89 3.13
N ALA A 16 8.74 3.03 2.91
CA ALA A 16 7.75 2.61 3.90
C ALA A 16 7.77 1.08 4.04
N ASP A 17 7.69 0.62 5.28
CA ASP A 17 7.45 -0.77 5.60
C ASP A 17 5.94 -0.97 5.83
N LEU A 18 5.31 -1.74 4.95
CA LEU A 18 3.89 -2.08 5.00
C LEU A 18 3.67 -3.52 5.45
N SER A 19 4.67 -4.17 6.04
CA SER A 19 4.53 -5.49 6.64
C SER A 19 3.33 -5.53 7.60
N CYS A 20 2.51 -6.57 7.47
CA CYS A 20 1.28 -6.75 8.25
C CYS A 20 0.26 -5.60 8.15
N ALA A 21 0.38 -4.68 7.19
CA ALA A 21 -0.59 -3.61 7.02
C ALA A 21 -1.89 -4.13 6.42
N ASN A 22 -3.04 -3.62 6.87
CA ASN A 22 -4.32 -3.90 6.23
C ASN A 22 -4.56 -2.87 5.12
N LEU A 23 -4.50 -3.31 3.86
CA LEU A 23 -4.68 -2.46 2.68
C LEU A 23 -6.08 -2.60 2.06
N SER A 24 -7.07 -3.09 2.82
CA SER A 24 -8.45 -3.18 2.35
C SER A 24 -8.96 -1.81 1.90
N ASP A 25 -9.54 -1.74 0.71
CA ASP A 25 -10.22 -0.54 0.19
C ASP A 25 -9.37 0.75 0.18
N ILE A 26 -8.04 0.63 0.12
CA ILE A 26 -7.18 1.80 -0.04
C ILE A 26 -7.45 2.48 -1.38
N ARG A 27 -7.39 3.81 -1.38
CA ARG A 27 -7.36 4.60 -2.61
C ARG A 27 -5.93 5.02 -2.86
N TRP A 28 -5.44 4.80 -4.07
CA TRP A 28 -4.13 5.22 -4.51
C TRP A 28 -4.20 5.59 -5.98
N ASP A 29 -3.22 6.32 -6.44
CA ASP A 29 -3.14 6.81 -7.80
C ASP A 29 -1.71 6.70 -8.35
N ASN A 30 -1.56 7.08 -9.61
CA ASN A 30 -0.27 7.18 -10.30
C ASN A 30 0.70 8.21 -9.70
N HIS A 31 0.26 9.07 -8.78
CA HIS A 31 1.14 9.98 -8.05
C HIS A 31 1.71 9.37 -6.77
N THR A 32 1.10 8.29 -6.28
CA THR A 32 1.53 7.57 -5.08
C THR A 32 2.90 6.93 -5.30
N LYS A 33 3.85 7.21 -4.41
CA LYS A 33 5.25 6.75 -4.54
C LYS A 33 5.45 5.43 -3.82
N TRP A 34 5.39 4.33 -4.58
CA TRP A 34 5.61 2.96 -4.10
C TRP A 34 7.07 2.48 -4.22
N SER A 35 7.98 3.35 -4.67
CA SER A 35 9.38 2.98 -4.92
C SER A 35 10.07 2.52 -3.63
N ASN A 36 10.60 1.30 -3.64
CA ASN A 36 11.26 0.66 -2.49
C ASN A 36 10.35 0.52 -1.25
N VAL A 37 9.04 0.38 -1.43
CA VAL A 37 8.17 -0.11 -0.35
C VAL A 37 8.51 -1.57 -0.07
N THR A 38 8.57 -1.95 1.21
CA THR A 38 8.82 -3.32 1.66
C THR A 38 7.61 -3.89 2.40
N GLY A 39 7.51 -5.22 2.54
CA GLY A 39 6.45 -5.86 3.31
C GLY A 39 5.08 -5.85 2.64
N LEU A 40 5.01 -5.59 1.33
CA LEU A 40 3.77 -5.67 0.54
C LEU A 40 3.31 -7.13 0.40
N GLU A 41 4.26 -8.05 0.29
CA GLU A 41 4.08 -9.49 0.27
C GLU A 41 3.50 -10.04 1.58
N GLU A 42 3.73 -9.33 2.70
CA GLU A 42 3.19 -9.67 4.02
C GLU A 42 1.96 -8.83 4.39
N ALA A 43 1.59 -7.87 3.56
CA ALA A 43 0.42 -7.04 3.78
C ALA A 43 -0.87 -7.87 3.62
N LYS A 44 -1.91 -7.48 4.35
CA LYS A 44 -3.23 -8.10 4.30
C LYS A 44 -4.10 -7.35 3.31
N ASN A 45 -4.97 -8.08 2.61
CA ASN A 45 -5.92 -7.53 1.64
C ASN A 45 -5.23 -6.69 0.55
N VAL A 46 -4.10 -7.19 0.04
CA VAL A 46 -3.35 -6.56 -1.05
C VAL A 46 -4.26 -6.43 -2.29
N PRO A 47 -4.32 -5.25 -2.94
CA PRO A 47 -5.09 -5.05 -4.16
C PRO A 47 -4.72 -6.08 -5.24
N GLU A 48 -5.72 -6.59 -5.97
CA GLU A 48 -5.51 -7.53 -7.10
C GLU A 48 -4.52 -7.00 -8.14
N ALA A 49 -4.43 -5.67 -8.32
CA ALA A 49 -3.47 -5.03 -9.22
C ALA A 49 -2.00 -5.35 -8.92
N TRP A 50 -1.68 -5.84 -7.70
CA TRP A 50 -0.31 -6.22 -7.31
C TRP A 50 -0.13 -7.74 -7.18
N LYS A 51 -1.19 -8.52 -7.37
CA LYS A 51 -1.12 -9.97 -7.49
C LYS A 51 -0.81 -10.28 -8.96
N GLN A 52 0.47 -10.20 -9.34
CA GLN A 52 0.95 -10.75 -10.61
C GLN A 52 1.02 -12.28 -10.56
#